data_AF-A0A1A9A5S2-F1
#
_entry.id   AF-A0A1A9A5S2-F1
#
_cell.length_a   1.000
_cell.length_b   1.000
_cell.length_c   1.000
_cell.angle_alpha   90.00
_cell.angle_beta   90.00
_cell.angle_gamma   90.00
#
_symmetry.space_group_name_H-M   'P 1'
#
loop_
_entity.id
_entity.type
_entity.pdbx_description
1 polymer ?
#
loop_
_entity_poly.entity_id
_entity_poly.type
_entity_poly.pdbx_seq_one_letter_code
_entity_poly.pdbx_strand_id
1 'polypeptide(L)'
;MILVTGATGTVGREVVSTLTARGEKVRALSRDPARAGLPAEVEVVAGDLADPATLAPHLDGVDAVFLIWPFTDPAVARTTAPEVARTIAARVPRIVYLSAPGADRPDTFWGLVERAVEASGAAWTFLRPVGFAANTLLWADQFRAGDVVSWPYAAAARSLIHERDLAEVAVAALTSDGHAGQRHLLSGPETLTQEEQVRTIGRVLGRELRWSELPLPQARELLSAAFGDPAFADAALAGWAAFVETPEQVTDTVARLPGHHARTYAQWVADHADAFR
;
A
#
# COMPACT_ATOMS: atom_id res chain seq x y z
N MET A 1 -13.43 -18.30 -3.56
CA MET A 1 -13.82 -17.07 -2.83
C MET A 1 -12.57 -16.48 -2.21
N ILE A 2 -12.33 -15.18 -2.41
CA ILE A 2 -11.18 -14.46 -1.86
C ILE A 2 -11.67 -13.42 -0.85
N LEU A 3 -11.11 -13.44 0.36
CA LEU A 3 -11.40 -12.43 1.38
C LEU A 3 -10.37 -11.30 1.31
N VAL A 4 -10.84 -10.06 1.28
CA VAL A 4 -9.98 -8.86 1.24
C VAL A 4 -10.17 -8.06 2.52
N THR A 5 -9.11 -7.90 3.32
CA THR A 5 -9.10 -6.94 4.44
C THR A 5 -8.69 -5.55 3.94
N GLY A 6 -9.10 -4.50 4.65
CA GLY A 6 -8.84 -3.13 4.22
C GLY A 6 -9.45 -2.79 2.85
N ALA A 7 -10.51 -3.50 2.46
CA ALA A 7 -11.13 -3.47 1.13
C ALA A 7 -11.63 -2.08 0.69
N THR A 8 -11.83 -1.16 1.62
CA THR A 8 -12.31 0.20 1.36
C THR A 8 -11.18 1.24 1.24
N GLY A 9 -9.92 0.84 1.48
CA GLY A 9 -8.75 1.69 1.32
C GLY A 9 -8.24 1.72 -0.12
N THR A 10 -7.24 2.57 -0.40
CA THR A 10 -6.69 2.80 -1.76
C THR A 10 -6.32 1.49 -2.48
N VAL A 11 -5.46 0.67 -1.87
CA VAL A 11 -5.03 -0.61 -2.46
C VAL A 11 -6.15 -1.65 -2.43
N GLY A 12 -6.88 -1.74 -1.31
CA GLY A 12 -7.94 -2.74 -1.14
C GLY A 12 -9.06 -2.60 -2.17
N ARG A 13 -9.45 -1.37 -2.52
CA ARG A 13 -10.46 -1.11 -3.56
C ARG A 13 -10.00 -1.59 -4.94
N GLU A 14 -8.75 -1.35 -5.29
CA GLU A 14 -8.19 -1.83 -6.55
C GLU A 14 -8.07 -3.34 -6.59
N VAL A 15 -7.73 -4.00 -5.47
CA VAL A 15 -7.75 -5.48 -5.38
C VAL A 15 -9.17 -6.01 -5.58
N VAL A 16 -10.17 -5.43 -4.90
CA VAL A 16 -11.59 -5.83 -5.09
C VAL A 16 -12.04 -5.62 -6.53
N SER A 17 -11.75 -4.46 -7.12
CA SER A 17 -12.05 -4.13 -8.52
C SER A 17 -11.40 -5.11 -9.50
N THR A 18 -10.12 -5.42 -9.29
CA THR A 18 -9.36 -6.32 -10.16
C THR A 18 -9.87 -7.77 -10.06
N LEU A 19 -10.23 -8.23 -8.86
CA LEU A 19 -10.82 -9.56 -8.65
C LEU A 19 -12.20 -9.68 -9.30
N THR A 20 -13.09 -8.71 -9.07
CA THR A 20 -14.44 -8.70 -9.64
C THR A 20 -14.41 -8.65 -11.16
N ALA A 21 -13.52 -7.84 -11.75
CA ALA A 21 -13.32 -7.78 -13.21
C ALA A 21 -12.85 -9.13 -13.81
N ARG A 22 -12.19 -9.99 -13.03
CA ARG A 22 -11.80 -11.35 -13.43
C ARG A 22 -12.87 -12.41 -13.17
N GLY A 23 -14.03 -12.01 -12.63
CA GLY A 23 -15.12 -12.92 -12.29
C GLY A 23 -14.89 -13.73 -11.00
N GLU A 24 -13.90 -13.34 -10.18
CA GLU A 24 -13.65 -13.97 -8.90
C GLU A 24 -14.74 -13.61 -7.89
N LYS A 25 -15.08 -14.56 -7.01
CA LYS A 25 -15.98 -14.28 -5.88
C LYS A 25 -15.19 -13.57 -4.78
N VAL A 26 -15.65 -12.37 -4.39
CA VAL A 26 -14.96 -11.52 -3.41
C VAL A 26 -15.81 -11.32 -2.16
N ARG A 27 -15.19 -11.52 -1.00
CA ARG A 27 -15.70 -11.14 0.32
C ARG A 27 -14.86 -9.99 0.87
N ALA A 28 -15.44 -8.83 1.09
CA ALA A 28 -14.77 -7.66 1.63
C ALA A 28 -15.03 -7.55 3.15
N LEU A 29 -13.95 -7.57 3.94
CA LEU A 29 -14.03 -7.31 5.37
C LEU A 29 -14.02 -5.79 5.61
N SER A 30 -15.06 -5.26 6.26
CA SER A 30 -15.16 -3.87 6.66
C SER A 30 -15.59 -3.76 8.11
N ARG A 31 -15.07 -2.75 8.82
CA ARG A 31 -15.57 -2.40 10.17
C ARG A 31 -16.97 -1.79 10.12
N ASP A 32 -17.32 -1.17 8.99
CA ASP A 32 -18.63 -0.61 8.72
C ASP A 32 -19.10 -1.07 7.32
N PRO A 33 -19.80 -2.21 7.23
CA PRO A 33 -20.29 -2.73 5.95
C PRO A 33 -21.23 -1.77 5.23
N ALA A 34 -22.06 -1.02 5.96
CA ALA A 34 -23.04 -0.10 5.39
C ALA A 34 -22.37 1.08 4.65
N ARG A 35 -21.16 1.45 5.07
CA ARG A 35 -20.37 2.53 4.44
C ARG A 35 -19.27 2.04 3.50
N ALA A 36 -19.22 0.74 3.20
CA ALA A 36 -18.12 0.20 2.39
C ALA A 36 -18.07 0.79 0.98
N GLY A 37 -19.24 1.07 0.38
CA GLY A 37 -19.33 1.65 -0.96
C GLY A 37 -18.57 0.81 -2.00
N LEU A 38 -18.78 -0.51 -1.95
CA LEU A 38 -18.22 -1.48 -2.89
C LEU A 38 -19.30 -1.94 -3.87
N PRO A 39 -18.92 -2.50 -5.05
CA PRO A 39 -19.88 -3.03 -6.01
C PRO A 39 -20.86 -4.04 -5.39
N ALA A 40 -22.08 -4.11 -5.92
CA ALA A 40 -23.17 -4.91 -5.33
C ALA A 40 -22.91 -6.43 -5.36
N GLU A 41 -22.06 -6.87 -6.29
CA GLU A 41 -21.60 -8.25 -6.43
C GLU A 41 -20.59 -8.68 -5.36
N VAL A 42 -20.03 -7.73 -4.60
CA VAL A 42 -19.07 -8.02 -3.52
C VAL A 42 -19.81 -8.33 -2.23
N GLU A 43 -19.50 -9.47 -1.61
CA GLU A 43 -20.04 -9.82 -0.30
C GLU A 43 -19.33 -9.00 0.79
N VAL A 44 -20.00 -8.01 1.37
CA VAL A 44 -19.42 -7.18 2.43
C VAL A 44 -19.80 -7.72 3.81
N VAL A 45 -18.80 -8.02 4.63
CA VAL A 45 -18.97 -8.60 5.97
C VAL A 45 -18.32 -7.73 7.05
N ALA A 46 -18.87 -7.79 8.26
CA ALA A 46 -18.38 -7.04 9.41
C ALA A 46 -17.19 -7.75 10.06
N GLY A 47 -16.10 -7.04 10.32
CA GLY A 47 -15.03 -7.54 11.18
C GLY A 47 -13.87 -6.58 11.36
N ASP A 48 -13.03 -6.87 12.34
CA ASP A 48 -11.91 -6.03 12.76
C ASP A 48 -10.68 -6.88 13.08
N LEU A 49 -9.51 -6.50 12.56
CA LEU A 49 -8.25 -7.18 12.88
C LEU A 49 -7.81 -6.94 14.34
N ALA A 50 -8.36 -5.92 15.02
CA ALA A 50 -8.17 -5.72 16.46
C ALA A 50 -8.92 -6.76 17.31
N ASP A 51 -9.96 -7.39 16.75
CA ASP A 51 -10.71 -8.47 17.38
C ASP A 51 -10.73 -9.70 16.45
N PRO A 52 -9.67 -10.52 16.47
CA PRO A 52 -9.50 -11.65 15.56
C PRO A 52 -10.67 -12.64 15.55
N ALA A 53 -11.44 -12.73 16.65
CA ALA A 53 -12.60 -13.60 16.73
C ALA A 53 -13.71 -13.22 15.72
N THR A 54 -13.79 -11.93 15.35
CA THR A 54 -14.75 -11.44 14.36
C THR A 54 -14.49 -11.96 12.94
N LEU A 55 -13.27 -12.46 12.65
CA LEU A 55 -12.92 -12.98 11.34
C LEU A 55 -13.51 -14.38 11.12
N ALA A 56 -13.54 -15.21 12.18
CA ALA A 56 -13.81 -16.64 12.07
C ALA A 56 -15.12 -17.01 11.33
N PRO A 57 -16.26 -16.32 11.56
CA PRO A 57 -17.51 -16.61 10.85
C PRO A 57 -17.44 -16.38 9.33
N HIS A 58 -16.42 -15.65 8.86
CA HIS A 58 -16.28 -15.19 7.48
C HIS A 58 -15.19 -15.92 6.70
N LEU A 59 -14.57 -16.95 7.27
CA LEU A 59 -13.49 -17.71 6.64
C LEU A 59 -13.97 -19.01 5.97
N ASP A 60 -15.19 -19.46 6.25
CA ASP A 60 -15.73 -20.66 5.63
C ASP A 60 -15.91 -20.47 4.12
N GLY A 61 -15.38 -21.42 3.36
CA GLY A 61 -15.36 -21.41 1.90
C GLY A 61 -14.41 -20.40 1.27
N VAL A 62 -13.52 -19.76 2.05
CA VAL A 62 -12.50 -18.82 1.56
C VAL A 62 -11.22 -19.58 1.17
N ASP A 63 -10.76 -19.37 -0.06
CA ASP A 63 -9.57 -20.03 -0.61
C ASP A 63 -8.28 -19.24 -0.35
N ALA A 64 -8.37 -17.91 -0.27
CA ALA A 64 -7.25 -17.03 0.02
C ALA A 64 -7.68 -15.74 0.71
N VAL A 65 -6.79 -15.19 1.55
CA VAL A 65 -6.95 -13.86 2.15
C VAL A 65 -5.92 -12.88 1.60
N PHE A 66 -6.36 -11.70 1.15
CA PHE A 66 -5.51 -10.52 1.02
C PHE A 66 -5.52 -9.76 2.35
N LEU A 67 -4.38 -9.77 3.03
CA LEU A 67 -4.19 -9.14 4.34
C LEU A 67 -3.53 -7.77 4.16
N ILE A 68 -4.24 -6.72 4.58
CA ILE A 68 -3.70 -5.39 4.88
C ILE A 68 -3.71 -5.22 6.39
N TRP A 69 -2.55 -4.88 6.97
CA TRP A 69 -2.40 -4.62 8.40
C TRP A 69 -2.57 -3.12 8.70
N PRO A 70 -3.57 -2.70 9.51
CA PRO A 70 -3.90 -1.29 9.70
C PRO A 70 -3.18 -0.62 10.88
N PHE A 71 -2.38 -1.36 11.66
CA PHE A 71 -1.76 -0.84 12.88
C PHE A 71 -0.28 -0.55 12.67
N THR A 72 0.16 0.65 13.08
CA THR A 72 1.55 1.08 12.92
C THR A 72 2.43 0.86 14.16
N ASP A 73 1.82 0.59 15.32
CA ASP A 73 2.54 0.29 16.55
C ASP A 73 3.05 -1.18 16.54
N PRO A 74 4.38 -1.42 16.60
CA PRO A 74 4.94 -2.75 16.70
C PRO A 74 4.45 -3.55 17.92
N ALA A 75 4.08 -2.89 19.03
CA ALA A 75 3.53 -3.59 20.19
C ALA A 75 2.20 -4.29 19.85
N VAL A 76 1.33 -3.61 19.09
CA VAL A 76 0.07 -4.19 18.61
C VAL A 76 0.32 -5.37 17.67
N ALA A 77 1.27 -5.25 16.74
CA ALA A 77 1.64 -6.36 15.87
C ALA A 77 2.18 -7.57 16.64
N ARG A 78 2.97 -7.33 17.70
CA ARG A 78 3.53 -8.39 18.54
C ARG A 78 2.46 -9.18 19.28
N THR A 79 1.38 -8.54 19.73
CA THR A 79 0.31 -9.21 20.47
C THR A 79 -0.77 -9.79 19.56
N THR A 80 -1.16 -9.07 18.51
CA THR A 80 -2.38 -9.38 17.75
C THR A 80 -2.11 -10.15 16.46
N ALA A 81 -0.97 -9.92 15.77
CA ALA A 81 -0.71 -10.57 14.49
C ALA A 81 -0.66 -12.11 14.56
N PRO A 82 -0.08 -12.76 15.61
CA PRO A 82 -0.11 -14.22 15.73
C PRO A 82 -1.52 -14.79 15.81
N GLU A 83 -2.44 -14.09 16.50
CA GLU A 83 -3.83 -14.53 16.62
C GLU A 83 -4.59 -14.34 15.31
N VAL A 84 -4.45 -13.18 14.64
CA VAL A 84 -5.02 -12.95 13.31
C VAL A 84 -4.56 -14.01 12.31
N ALA A 85 -3.25 -14.26 12.23
CA ALA A 85 -2.69 -15.22 11.29
C ALA A 85 -3.18 -16.65 11.58
N ARG A 86 -3.25 -17.05 12.86
CA ARG A 86 -3.78 -18.37 13.26
C ARG A 86 -5.26 -18.51 12.93
N THR A 87 -6.07 -17.49 13.22
CA THR A 87 -7.51 -17.52 12.93
C THR A 87 -7.76 -17.67 11.43
N ILE A 88 -7.02 -16.93 10.59
CA ILE A 88 -7.09 -17.07 9.13
C ILE A 88 -6.66 -18.49 8.69
N ALA A 89 -5.48 -18.92 9.10
CA ALA A 89 -4.90 -20.20 8.68
C ALA A 89 -5.67 -21.44 9.17
N ALA A 90 -6.54 -21.31 10.18
CA ALA A 90 -7.40 -22.39 10.64
C ALA A 90 -8.44 -22.84 9.60
N ARG A 91 -8.76 -21.99 8.61
CA ARG A 91 -9.76 -22.27 7.57
C ARG A 91 -9.30 -21.92 6.16
N VAL A 92 -8.33 -21.03 6.01
CA VAL A 92 -7.88 -20.53 4.71
C VAL A 92 -6.47 -21.02 4.40
N PRO A 93 -6.24 -21.68 3.26
CA PRO A 93 -4.94 -22.27 2.94
C PRO A 93 -3.89 -21.25 2.48
N ARG A 94 -4.29 -20.02 2.09
CA ARG A 94 -3.41 -19.03 1.46
C ARG A 94 -3.57 -17.62 2.07
N ILE A 95 -2.45 -16.96 2.38
CA ILE A 95 -2.40 -15.57 2.85
C ILE A 95 -1.45 -14.76 1.96
N VAL A 96 -1.96 -13.73 1.29
CA VAL A 96 -1.15 -12.73 0.59
C VAL A 96 -1.16 -11.45 1.43
N TYR A 97 -0.01 -11.07 1.98
CA TYR A 97 0.12 -9.93 2.88
C TYR A 97 0.78 -8.75 2.18
N LEU A 98 0.13 -7.58 2.25
CA LEU A 98 0.70 -6.29 1.86
C LEU A 98 1.68 -5.82 2.94
N SER A 99 2.94 -6.16 2.75
CA SER A 99 4.07 -5.84 3.62
C SER A 99 4.82 -4.58 3.15
N ALA A 100 6.10 -4.45 3.49
CA ALA A 100 7.02 -3.41 3.03
C ALA A 100 8.47 -3.91 3.08
N PRO A 101 9.41 -3.28 2.33
CA PRO A 101 10.83 -3.62 2.37
C PRO A 101 11.43 -3.55 3.78
N GLY A 102 10.90 -2.67 4.64
CA GLY A 102 11.33 -2.54 6.03
C GLY A 102 11.12 -3.77 6.92
N ALA A 103 10.38 -4.78 6.46
CA ALA A 103 10.09 -6.02 7.18
C ALA A 103 11.31 -6.89 7.49
N ASP A 104 12.43 -6.68 6.78
CA ASP A 104 13.70 -7.37 7.09
C ASP A 104 14.25 -7.00 8.47
N ARG A 105 13.83 -5.86 9.02
CA ARG A 105 14.09 -5.49 10.42
C ARG A 105 13.04 -6.15 11.31
N PRO A 106 13.44 -7.06 12.21
CA PRO A 106 12.50 -7.95 12.88
C PRO A 106 11.54 -7.23 13.83
N ASP A 107 11.93 -6.12 14.43
CA ASP A 107 11.10 -5.40 15.40
C ASP A 107 10.13 -4.38 14.79
N THR A 108 10.11 -4.24 13.46
CA THR A 108 9.08 -3.46 12.79
C THR A 108 7.75 -4.21 12.81
N PHE A 109 6.62 -3.49 12.76
CA PHE A 109 5.33 -4.16 12.71
C PHE A 109 5.20 -5.06 11.48
N TRP A 110 5.72 -4.65 10.32
CA TRP A 110 5.75 -5.49 9.11
C TRP A 110 6.52 -6.80 9.34
N GLY A 111 7.71 -6.74 9.94
CA GLY A 111 8.49 -7.93 10.25
C GLY A 111 7.79 -8.85 11.25
N LEU A 112 7.09 -8.28 12.24
CA LEU A 112 6.28 -9.03 13.21
C LEU A 112 5.09 -9.72 12.53
N VAL A 113 4.36 -9.04 11.64
CA VAL A 113 3.25 -9.62 10.88
C VAL A 113 3.73 -10.69 9.91
N GLU A 114 4.82 -10.45 9.17
CA GLU A 114 5.40 -11.47 8.29
C GLU A 114 5.71 -12.75 9.06
N ARG A 115 6.42 -12.67 10.20
CA ARG A 115 6.72 -13.85 11.03
C ARG A 115 5.48 -14.55 11.54
N ALA A 116 4.45 -13.81 11.94
CA ALA A 116 3.18 -14.38 12.38
C ALA A 116 2.50 -15.17 11.24
N VAL A 117 2.51 -14.61 10.02
CA VAL A 117 1.97 -15.28 8.83
C VAL A 117 2.82 -16.50 8.45
N GLU A 118 4.14 -16.42 8.48
CA GLU A 118 5.03 -17.56 8.21
C GLU A 118 4.80 -18.71 9.19
N ALA A 119 4.61 -18.40 10.47
CA ALA A 119 4.38 -19.38 11.52
C ALA A 119 2.94 -19.95 11.55
N SER A 120 2.02 -19.41 10.73
CA SER A 120 0.60 -19.78 10.76
C SER A 120 0.29 -21.16 10.16
N GLY A 121 1.18 -21.67 9.30
CA GLY A 121 0.98 -22.90 8.54
C GLY A 121 0.25 -22.73 7.20
N ALA A 122 -0.28 -21.53 6.90
CA ALA A 122 -0.82 -21.22 5.58
C ALA A 122 0.30 -21.01 4.54
N ALA A 123 0.01 -21.28 3.27
CA ALA A 123 0.86 -20.84 2.17
C ALA A 123 0.85 -19.31 2.12
N TRP A 124 2.02 -18.69 2.16
CA TRP A 124 2.12 -17.23 2.25
C TRP A 124 2.84 -16.61 1.06
N THR A 125 2.48 -15.37 0.75
CA THR A 125 3.19 -14.49 -0.19
C THR A 125 3.24 -13.08 0.40
N PHE A 126 4.42 -12.46 0.38
CA PHE A 126 4.59 -11.07 0.86
C PHE A 126 4.81 -10.12 -0.30
N LEU A 127 3.99 -9.07 -0.35
CA LEU A 127 4.10 -7.98 -1.30
C LEU A 127 4.77 -6.82 -0.60
N ARG A 128 5.98 -6.44 -1.00
CA ARG A 128 6.78 -5.38 -0.37
C ARG A 128 6.93 -4.19 -1.33
N PRO A 129 5.92 -3.33 -1.49
CA PRO A 129 6.07 -2.11 -2.28
C PRO A 129 7.00 -1.10 -1.61
N VAL A 130 7.83 -0.43 -2.40
CA VAL A 130 8.75 0.62 -1.93
C VAL A 130 7.99 1.89 -1.51
N GLY A 131 7.28 2.52 -2.44
CA GLY A 131 6.46 3.71 -2.23
C GLY A 131 5.29 3.76 -3.19
N PHE A 132 4.21 4.44 -2.81
CA PHE A 132 2.97 4.53 -3.58
C PHE A 132 2.88 5.86 -4.32
N ALA A 133 2.47 5.85 -5.59
CA ALA A 133 2.20 7.08 -6.33
C ALA A 133 1.07 7.89 -5.67
N ALA A 134 0.08 7.20 -5.07
CA ALA A 134 -0.99 7.78 -4.27
C ALA A 134 -0.53 8.67 -3.09
N ASN A 135 0.69 8.54 -2.59
CA ASN A 135 1.21 9.42 -1.54
C ASN A 135 1.33 10.88 -2.00
N THR A 136 1.42 11.12 -3.30
CA THR A 136 1.52 12.47 -3.87
C THR A 136 0.19 13.25 -3.79
N LEU A 137 -0.92 12.58 -3.46
CA LEU A 137 -2.18 13.22 -3.08
C LEU A 137 -2.05 14.09 -1.82
N LEU A 138 -1.02 13.88 -0.98
CA LEU A 138 -0.70 14.78 0.13
C LEU A 138 -0.36 16.21 -0.32
N TRP A 139 0.02 16.39 -1.58
CA TRP A 139 0.30 17.69 -2.17
C TRP A 139 -0.90 18.31 -2.90
N ALA A 140 -2.02 17.59 -3.01
CA ALA A 140 -3.17 18.00 -3.80
C ALA A 140 -3.67 19.41 -3.45
N ASP A 141 -3.84 19.71 -2.16
CA ASP A 141 -4.35 21.02 -1.74
C ASP A 141 -3.39 22.17 -2.06
N GLN A 142 -2.08 21.93 -2.06
CA GLN A 142 -1.11 22.96 -2.48
C GLN A 142 -1.24 23.26 -3.97
N PHE A 143 -1.48 22.25 -4.81
CA PHE A 143 -1.73 22.46 -6.23
C PHE A 143 -3.08 23.10 -6.54
N ARG A 144 -4.10 22.89 -5.71
CA ARG A 144 -5.37 23.64 -5.80
C ARG A 144 -5.20 25.09 -5.40
N ALA A 145 -4.36 25.35 -4.39
CA ALA A 145 -4.11 26.70 -3.89
C ALA A 145 -3.18 27.53 -4.78
N GLY A 146 -2.29 26.90 -5.55
CA GLY A 146 -1.38 27.58 -6.45
C GLY A 146 -0.41 26.65 -7.18
N ASP A 147 0.65 27.22 -7.75
CA ASP A 147 1.61 26.51 -8.59
C ASP A 147 2.90 26.11 -7.85
N VAL A 148 2.91 26.17 -6.51
CA VAL A 148 4.10 25.86 -5.69
C VAL A 148 3.76 24.82 -4.65
N VAL A 149 4.55 23.75 -4.60
CA VAL A 149 4.58 22.78 -3.50
C VAL A 149 5.76 23.08 -2.60
N SER A 150 5.50 23.23 -1.30
CA SER A 150 6.52 23.33 -0.27
C SER A 150 6.65 22.00 0.46
N TRP A 151 7.80 21.33 0.32
CA TRP A 151 8.09 20.03 0.95
C TRP A 151 9.61 19.84 1.12
N PRO A 152 10.09 19.00 2.05
CA PRO A 152 11.52 18.76 2.21
C PRO A 152 12.08 17.74 1.21
N TYR A 153 13.38 17.86 0.93
CA TYR A 153 14.20 16.98 0.12
C TYR A 153 13.77 16.87 -1.34
N ALA A 154 13.86 17.96 -2.12
CA ALA A 154 13.59 17.98 -3.56
C ALA A 154 14.21 16.78 -4.32
N ALA A 155 15.46 16.46 -3.97
CA ALA A 155 16.28 15.44 -4.63
C ALA A 155 16.01 14.00 -4.15
N ALA A 156 15.12 13.76 -3.19
CA ALA A 156 14.82 12.41 -2.72
C ALA A 156 14.20 11.59 -3.87
N ALA A 157 14.89 10.55 -4.32
CA ALA A 157 14.57 9.82 -5.54
C ALA A 157 13.83 8.50 -5.23
N ARG A 158 12.64 8.36 -5.79
CA ARG A 158 11.65 7.32 -5.44
C ARG A 158 11.16 6.55 -6.66
N SER A 159 10.84 5.27 -6.52
CA SER A 159 10.32 4.41 -7.59
C SER A 159 8.85 4.02 -7.33
N LEU A 160 7.98 5.03 -7.33
CA LEU A 160 6.60 4.95 -6.86
C LEU A 160 5.74 4.00 -7.73
N ILE A 161 5.10 3.02 -7.09
CA ILE A 161 4.20 2.08 -7.77
C ILE A 161 2.77 2.63 -7.86
N HIS A 162 2.12 2.37 -8.99
CA HIS A 162 0.68 2.60 -9.17
C HIS A 162 -0.13 1.54 -8.41
N GLU A 163 -1.14 1.94 -7.65
CA GLU A 163 -1.98 1.01 -6.87
C GLU A 163 -2.68 -0.07 -7.71
N ARG A 164 -2.94 0.18 -9.00
CA ARG A 164 -3.46 -0.82 -9.94
C ARG A 164 -2.45 -1.92 -10.26
N ASP A 165 -1.19 -1.57 -10.49
CA ASP A 165 -0.12 -2.57 -10.70
C ASP A 165 0.06 -3.44 -9.46
N LEU A 166 0.05 -2.81 -8.28
CA LEU A 166 0.13 -3.53 -7.00
C LEU A 166 -1.06 -4.48 -6.84
N ALA A 167 -2.28 -4.03 -7.16
CA ALA A 167 -3.47 -4.86 -7.10
C ALA A 167 -3.39 -6.04 -8.09
N GLU A 168 -2.93 -5.83 -9.32
CA GLU A 168 -2.76 -6.89 -10.31
C GLU A 168 -1.73 -7.93 -9.88
N VAL A 169 -0.62 -7.52 -9.24
CA VAL A 169 0.34 -8.46 -8.63
C VAL A 169 -0.30 -9.20 -7.45
N ALA A 170 -1.05 -8.50 -6.59
CA ALA A 170 -1.75 -9.14 -5.48
C ALA A 170 -2.75 -10.19 -5.97
N VAL A 171 -3.53 -9.87 -7.00
CA VAL A 171 -4.47 -10.80 -7.61
C VAL A 171 -3.75 -11.98 -8.24
N ALA A 172 -2.64 -11.78 -8.95
CA ALA A 172 -1.82 -12.90 -9.45
C ALA A 172 -1.37 -13.83 -8.32
N ALA A 173 -0.90 -13.27 -7.20
CA ALA A 173 -0.51 -14.04 -6.01
C ALA A 173 -1.69 -14.76 -5.33
N LEU A 174 -2.90 -14.19 -5.40
CA LEU A 174 -4.11 -14.77 -4.81
C LEU A 174 -4.68 -15.91 -5.66
N THR A 175 -4.61 -15.81 -7.00
CA THR A 175 -5.33 -16.70 -7.92
C THR A 175 -4.45 -17.72 -8.62
N SER A 176 -3.12 -17.58 -8.56
CA SER A 176 -2.17 -18.45 -9.26
C SER A 176 -1.24 -19.19 -8.30
N ASP A 177 -0.70 -20.32 -8.74
CA ASP A 177 0.32 -21.06 -7.99
C ASP A 177 1.73 -20.51 -8.23
N GLY A 178 2.72 -21.00 -7.47
CA GLY A 178 4.13 -20.60 -7.61
C GLY A 178 4.54 -19.38 -6.76
N HIS A 179 3.62 -18.79 -6.00
CA HIS A 179 3.90 -17.64 -5.13
C HIS A 179 4.11 -18.01 -3.65
N ALA A 180 3.91 -19.27 -3.28
CA ALA A 180 4.10 -19.73 -1.91
C ALA A 180 5.57 -19.56 -1.48
N GLY A 181 5.78 -18.97 -0.30
CA GLY A 181 7.10 -18.69 0.25
C GLY A 181 7.82 -17.51 -0.41
N GLN A 182 7.16 -16.76 -1.28
CA GLN A 182 7.79 -15.68 -2.04
C GLN A 182 7.64 -14.30 -1.36
N ARG A 183 8.69 -13.49 -1.52
CA ARG A 183 8.71 -12.07 -1.14
C ARG A 183 8.96 -11.24 -2.38
N HIS A 184 7.94 -10.49 -2.81
CA HIS A 184 7.99 -9.69 -4.03
C HIS A 184 8.26 -8.24 -3.69
N LEU A 185 9.45 -7.73 -4.02
CA LEU A 185 9.78 -6.31 -3.97
C LEU A 185 9.12 -5.60 -5.16
N LEU A 186 8.32 -4.58 -4.90
CA LEU A 186 7.48 -3.92 -5.92
C LEU A 186 7.82 -2.44 -6.04
N SER A 187 7.98 -1.97 -7.27
CA SER A 187 8.20 -0.57 -7.59
C SER A 187 7.41 -0.16 -8.84
N GLY A 188 7.34 1.14 -9.11
CA GLY A 188 7.04 1.66 -10.44
C GLY A 188 8.18 1.41 -11.43
N PRO A 189 8.00 1.81 -12.71
CA PRO A 189 8.96 1.53 -13.79
C PRO A 189 10.15 2.48 -13.84
N GLU A 190 10.15 3.55 -13.05
CA GLU A 190 11.11 4.65 -13.12
C GLU A 190 11.41 5.19 -11.72
N THR A 191 12.60 5.76 -11.55
CA THR A 191 12.98 6.48 -10.34
C THR A 191 12.93 7.97 -10.62
N LEU A 192 12.15 8.71 -9.82
CA LEU A 192 11.94 10.15 -9.94
C LEU A 192 12.22 10.84 -8.61
N THR A 193 12.98 11.93 -8.65
CA THR A 193 13.08 12.87 -7.53
C THR A 193 11.71 13.45 -7.20
N GLN A 194 11.50 13.90 -5.97
CA GLN A 194 10.25 14.57 -5.59
C GLN A 194 10.00 15.83 -6.45
N GLU A 195 11.06 16.55 -6.84
CA GLU A 195 10.95 17.67 -7.78
C GLU A 195 10.51 17.23 -9.19
N GLU A 196 11.06 16.13 -9.72
CA GLU A 196 10.62 15.57 -11.01
C GLU A 196 9.18 15.05 -10.98
N GLN A 197 8.72 14.55 -9.82
CA GLN A 197 7.31 14.20 -9.62
C GLN A 197 6.43 15.45 -9.76
N VAL A 198 6.79 16.59 -9.12
CA VAL A 198 6.06 17.86 -9.27
C VAL A 198 6.07 18.36 -10.72
N ARG A 199 7.23 18.31 -11.40
CA ARG A 199 7.32 18.67 -12.83
C ARG A 199 6.46 17.76 -13.71
N THR A 200 6.38 16.47 -13.40
CA THR A 200 5.54 15.50 -14.10
C THR A 200 4.06 15.81 -13.91
N ILE A 201 3.65 16.15 -12.68
CA ILE A 201 2.28 16.63 -12.41
C ILE A 201 1.98 17.87 -13.26
N GLY A 202 2.88 18.86 -13.25
CA GLY A 202 2.71 20.08 -14.03
C GLY A 202 2.55 19.81 -15.52
N ARG A 203 3.41 18.96 -16.09
CA ARG A 203 3.33 18.57 -17.51
C ARG A 203 2.00 17.89 -17.86
N VAL A 204 1.48 17.00 -17.02
CA VAL A 204 0.19 16.32 -17.27
C VAL A 204 -0.99 17.28 -17.13
N LEU A 205 -0.94 18.22 -16.19
CA LEU A 205 -1.98 19.23 -15.98
C LEU A 205 -1.90 20.42 -16.92
N GLY A 206 -0.80 20.58 -17.67
CA GLY A 206 -0.53 21.77 -18.47
C GLY A 206 -0.23 23.02 -17.63
N ARG A 207 0.40 22.84 -16.46
CA ARG A 207 0.73 23.90 -15.48
C ARG A 207 2.23 23.95 -15.19
N GLU A 208 2.77 25.14 -14.95
CA GLU A 208 4.15 25.32 -14.51
C GLU A 208 4.26 25.17 -12.99
N LEU A 209 4.27 23.92 -12.51
CA LEU A 209 4.39 23.64 -11.08
C LEU A 209 5.84 23.67 -10.62
N ARG A 210 6.08 24.25 -9.44
CA ARG A 210 7.42 24.47 -8.88
C ARG A 210 7.56 23.87 -7.49
N TRP A 211 8.76 23.39 -7.19
CA TRP A 211 9.15 22.96 -5.85
C TRP A 211 9.71 24.14 -5.06
N SER A 212 9.34 24.23 -3.79
CA SER A 212 9.94 25.12 -2.81
C SER A 212 10.48 24.26 -1.66
N GLU A 213 11.79 24.28 -1.47
CA GLU A 213 12.42 23.50 -0.41
C GLU A 213 11.98 23.99 0.97
N LEU A 214 11.26 23.14 1.71
CA LEU A 214 10.79 23.47 3.06
C LEU A 214 11.91 23.18 4.09
N PRO A 215 12.33 24.18 4.89
CA PRO A 215 13.34 23.96 5.93
C PRO A 215 12.96 22.83 6.89
N LEU A 216 13.91 21.95 7.21
CA LEU A 216 13.66 20.76 8.02
C LEU A 216 12.93 21.01 9.36
N PRO A 217 13.22 22.07 10.14
CA PRO A 217 12.47 22.36 11.35
C PRO A 217 10.97 22.61 11.08
N GLN A 218 10.65 23.32 10.00
CA GLN A 218 9.27 23.60 9.59
C GLN A 218 8.59 22.35 9.04
N ALA A 219 9.31 21.55 8.25
CA ALA A 219 8.80 20.27 7.76
C ALA A 219 8.47 19.31 8.92
N ARG A 220 9.34 19.24 9.93
CA ARG A 220 9.12 18.44 11.13
C ARG A 220 7.87 18.88 11.88
N GLU A 221 7.69 20.18 12.07
CA GLU A 221 6.50 20.75 12.73
C GLU A 221 5.22 20.42 11.95
N LEU A 222 5.22 20.66 10.64
CA LEU A 222 4.10 20.36 9.75
C LEU A 222 3.70 18.88 9.82
N LEU A 223 4.67 17.98 9.70
CA LEU A 223 4.42 16.53 9.74
C LEU A 223 3.95 16.07 11.12
N SER A 224 4.53 16.61 12.19
CA SER A 224 4.11 16.29 13.56
C SER A 224 2.66 16.71 13.79
N ALA A 225 2.26 17.89 13.30
CA ALA A 225 0.89 18.38 13.40
C ALA A 225 -0.08 17.56 12.54
N ALA A 226 0.30 17.23 11.31
CA ALA A 226 -0.54 16.48 10.36
C ALA A 226 -0.80 15.04 10.81
N PHE A 227 0.18 14.39 11.43
CA PHE A 227 0.11 12.97 11.81
C PHE A 227 -0.03 12.73 13.33
N GLY A 228 0.05 13.79 14.14
CA GLY A 228 -0.09 13.71 15.60
C GLY A 228 1.07 13.01 16.32
N ASP A 229 2.16 12.71 15.62
CA ASP A 229 3.30 11.94 16.15
C ASP A 229 4.63 12.54 15.67
N PRO A 230 5.43 13.15 16.57
CA PRO A 230 6.76 13.64 16.24
C PRO A 230 7.73 12.54 15.79
N ALA A 231 7.59 11.31 16.30
CA ALA A 231 8.46 10.20 15.92
C ALA A 231 8.20 9.79 14.46
N PHE A 232 6.95 9.87 14.00
CA PHE A 232 6.61 9.70 12.59
C PHE A 232 7.28 10.76 11.72
N ALA A 233 7.23 12.04 12.12
CA ALA A 233 7.87 13.12 11.38
C ALA A 233 9.39 12.90 11.25
N ASP A 234 10.05 12.55 12.35
CA ASP A 234 11.50 12.27 12.36
C ASP A 234 11.85 11.07 11.47
N ALA A 235 11.05 10.00 11.49
CA ALA A 235 11.25 8.84 10.64
C ALA A 235 11.04 9.14 9.15
N ALA A 236 10.02 9.95 8.80
CA ALA A 236 9.75 10.35 7.42
C ALA A 236 10.89 11.22 6.85
N LEU A 237 11.35 12.21 7.63
CA LEU A 237 12.48 13.07 7.25
C LEU A 237 13.78 12.29 7.08
N ALA A 238 14.08 11.35 7.99
CA ALA A 238 15.23 10.47 7.85
C ALA A 238 15.13 9.57 6.60
N GLY A 239 13.92 9.07 6.29
CA GLY A 239 13.65 8.29 5.09
C GLY A 239 13.92 9.08 3.81
N TRP A 240 13.38 10.30 3.68
CA TRP A 240 13.64 11.14 2.51
C TRP A 240 15.11 11.55 2.39
N ALA A 241 15.79 11.86 3.50
CA ALA A 241 17.23 12.12 3.49
C ALA A 241 18.01 10.92 2.94
N ALA A 242 17.66 9.70 3.36
CA ALA A 242 18.30 8.48 2.86
C ALA A 242 18.07 8.29 1.35
N PHE A 243 16.90 8.66 0.81
CA PHE A 243 16.61 8.57 -0.63
C PHE A 243 17.34 9.61 -1.49
N VAL A 244 17.93 10.65 -0.88
CA VAL A 244 18.86 11.56 -1.59
C VAL A 244 20.19 10.85 -1.82
N GLU A 245 20.72 10.17 -0.80
CA GLU A 245 22.01 9.48 -0.85
C GLU A 245 21.93 8.11 -1.55
N THR A 246 20.80 7.42 -1.39
CA THR A 246 20.55 6.08 -1.91
C THR A 246 19.15 6.01 -2.52
N PRO A 247 19.02 6.37 -3.82
CA PRO A 247 17.76 6.31 -4.54
C PRO A 247 17.08 4.94 -4.48
N GLU A 248 15.74 4.93 -4.43
CA GLU A 248 14.98 3.68 -4.55
C GLU A 248 15.23 3.02 -5.90
N GLN A 249 15.30 1.68 -5.88
CA GLN A 249 15.56 0.86 -7.05
C GLN A 249 14.27 0.51 -7.78
N VAL A 250 14.36 0.31 -9.10
CA VAL A 250 13.28 -0.24 -9.92
C VAL A 250 13.39 -1.77 -9.96
N THR A 251 12.26 -2.46 -9.85
CA THR A 251 12.14 -3.91 -10.02
C THR A 251 11.31 -4.26 -11.25
N ASP A 252 11.42 -5.52 -11.69
CA ASP A 252 10.68 -6.05 -12.83
C ASP A 252 9.46 -6.88 -12.42
N THR A 253 9.08 -6.86 -11.13
CA THR A 253 8.04 -7.72 -10.57
C THR A 253 6.70 -7.60 -11.29
N VAL A 254 6.29 -6.38 -11.64
CA VAL A 254 5.04 -6.14 -12.41
C VAL A 254 5.16 -6.71 -13.83
N ALA A 255 6.32 -6.59 -14.47
CA ALA A 255 6.54 -7.22 -15.78
C ALA A 255 6.48 -8.74 -15.71
N ARG A 256 7.03 -9.35 -14.65
CA ARG A 256 7.11 -10.81 -14.53
C ARG A 256 5.81 -11.48 -14.08
N LEU A 257 5.04 -10.87 -13.19
CA LEU A 257 3.91 -11.55 -12.54
C LEU A 257 2.59 -11.37 -13.28
N PRO A 258 2.03 -10.15 -13.40
CA PRO A 258 0.82 -9.93 -14.21
C PRO A 258 1.09 -9.88 -15.72
N GLY A 259 2.36 -9.79 -16.16
CA GLY A 259 2.73 -9.98 -17.58
C GLY A 259 2.63 -8.72 -18.45
N HIS A 260 2.65 -7.53 -17.85
CA HIS A 260 2.66 -6.25 -18.56
C HIS A 260 3.65 -5.27 -17.94
N HIS A 261 4.04 -4.25 -18.69
CA HIS A 261 4.87 -3.18 -18.16
C HIS A 261 4.16 -2.43 -17.02
N ALA A 262 4.90 -2.06 -15.98
CA ALA A 262 4.38 -1.22 -14.91
C ALA A 262 3.93 0.14 -15.46
N ARG A 263 2.84 0.67 -14.92
CA ARG A 263 2.31 1.98 -15.26
C ARG A 263 3.27 3.05 -14.75
N THR A 264 3.57 4.00 -15.63
CA THR A 264 4.45 5.15 -15.32
C THR A 264 3.81 6.08 -14.31
N TYR A 265 4.63 6.90 -13.66
CA TYR A 265 4.11 7.92 -12.75
C TYR A 265 3.25 8.94 -13.50
N ALA A 266 3.60 9.26 -14.76
CA ALA A 266 2.78 10.13 -15.60
C ALA A 266 1.39 9.58 -15.90
N GLN A 267 1.26 8.26 -16.11
CA GLN A 267 -0.04 7.60 -16.26
C GLN A 267 -0.84 7.66 -14.96
N TRP A 268 -0.21 7.42 -13.81
CA TRP A 268 -0.87 7.55 -12.52
C TRP A 268 -1.41 8.97 -12.30
N VAL A 269 -0.62 10.01 -12.61
CA VAL A 269 -1.08 11.40 -12.53
C VAL A 269 -2.27 11.65 -13.45
N ALA A 270 -2.27 11.12 -14.68
CA ALA A 270 -3.38 11.28 -15.61
C ALA A 270 -4.67 10.64 -15.07
N ASP A 271 -4.55 9.44 -14.50
CA ASP A 271 -5.66 8.72 -13.86
C ASP A 271 -6.24 9.47 -12.65
N HIS A 272 -5.44 10.33 -12.00
CA HIS A 272 -5.80 11.08 -10.79
C HIS A 272 -5.81 12.60 -10.98
N ALA A 273 -5.86 13.08 -12.23
CA ALA A 273 -5.67 14.50 -12.54
C ALA A 273 -6.66 15.42 -11.80
N ASP A 274 -7.90 14.97 -11.60
CA ASP A 274 -8.94 15.72 -10.89
C ASP A 274 -8.63 15.95 -9.41
N ALA A 275 -7.76 15.13 -8.80
CA ALA A 275 -7.31 15.37 -7.44
C ALA A 275 -6.41 16.61 -7.32
N PHE A 276 -5.78 17.05 -8.42
CA PHE A 276 -4.83 18.16 -8.45
C PHE A 276 -5.38 19.45 -9.08
N ARG A 277 -6.64 19.41 -9.53
CA ARG A 277 -7.36 20.53 -10.13
C ARG A 277 -8.18 21.29 -9.09
#